data_AF-A0A661RBI3-F1
#
_entry.id   AF-A0A661RBI3-F1
#
_cell.length_a   1.000
_cell.length_b   1.000
_cell.length_c   1.000
_cell.angle_alpha   90.00
_cell.angle_beta   90.00
_cell.angle_gamma   90.00
#
_symmetry.space_group_name_H-M   'P 1'
#
loop_
_entity.id
_entity.type
_entity.pdbx_description
1 polymer ?
#
loop_
_entity_poly.entity_id
_entity_poly.type
_entity_poly.pdbx_seq_one_letter_code
_entity_poly.pdbx_strand_id
1 'polypeptide(L)' 'MNTLTNKIIEQGLANRILKVSQLKRLVKGTAQRRHSLVNRAIKAGKLYRFQRGLYMLNERFRDYPCHPFVLTLQLMILKY' A
#
# COMPACT_ATOMS: atom_id res chain seq x y z
N MET A 1 -13.51 11.92 1.36
CA MET A 1 -12.83 11.21 2.47
C MET A 1 -11.77 10.23 1.96
N ASN A 2 -10.48 10.60 2.01
CA ASN A 2 -9.34 9.73 1.66
C ASN A 2 -8.69 9.15 2.93
N THR A 3 -9.42 8.35 3.72
CA THR A 3 -8.94 7.89 5.02
C THR A 3 -7.78 6.90 4.95
N LEU A 4 -7.65 6.10 3.88
CA LEU A 4 -6.55 5.15 3.78
C LEU A 4 -5.25 5.81 3.33
N THR A 5 -5.29 6.60 2.25
CA THR A 5 -4.11 7.28 1.71
C THR A 5 -3.51 8.24 2.73
N ASN A 6 -4.32 9.04 3.41
CA ASN A 6 -3.84 9.97 4.43
C ASN A 6 -3.16 9.23 5.60
N LYS A 7 -3.76 8.13 6.09
CA LYS A 7 -3.15 7.31 7.15
C LYS A 7 -1.82 6.69 6.73
N ILE A 8 -1.65 6.32 5.46
CA ILE A 8 -0.37 5.80 4.96
C ILE A 8 0.69 6.91 4.97
N ILE A 9 0.32 8.13 4.56
CA ILE A 9 1.21 9.29 4.53
C ILE A 9 1.58 9.72 5.97
N GLU A 10 0.59 9.88 6.84
CA GLU A 10 0.75 10.24 8.27
C GLU A 10 1.68 9.28 9.02
N GLN A 11 1.76 8.03 8.58
CA GLN A 11 2.61 7.00 9.19
C GLN A 11 3.98 6.89 8.53
N GLY A 12 4.33 7.82 7.61
CA GLY A 12 5.61 7.83 6.91
C GLY A 12 5.81 6.65 5.96
N LEU A 13 4.72 6.00 5.53
CA LEU A 13 4.77 4.81 4.68
C LEU A 13 4.51 5.12 3.20
N ALA A 14 4.37 6.40 2.84
CA ALA A 14 4.05 6.83 1.48
C ALA A 14 5.04 6.28 0.44
N ASN A 15 6.34 6.34 0.76
CA ASN A 15 7.43 5.97 -0.14
C ASN A 15 7.83 4.48 -0.05
N ARG A 16 7.01 3.64 0.61
CA ARG A 16 7.34 2.23 0.88
C ARG A 16 6.33 1.27 0.24
N ILE A 17 6.79 0.05 0.00
CA ILE A 17 5.89 -1.06 -0.38
C ILE A 17 5.18 -1.56 0.88
N LEU A 18 3.86 -1.54 0.82
CA LEU A 18 2.95 -1.91 1.90
C LEU A 18 2.57 -3.39 1.81
N LYS A 19 2.78 -4.12 2.90
CA LYS A 19 2.28 -5.50 3.07
C LYS A 19 0.85 -5.49 3.65
N VAL A 20 0.09 -6.57 3.44
CA VAL A 20 -1.23 -6.77 4.09
C VAL A 20 -1.16 -6.57 5.61
N SER A 21 -0.08 -7.04 6.24
CA SER A 21 0.14 -6.90 7.69
C SER A 21 0.22 -5.44 8.12
N GLN A 22 0.86 -4.57 7.33
CA GLN A 22 0.91 -3.13 7.60
C GLN A 22 -0.47 -2.49 7.40
N LEU A 23 -1.19 -2.84 6.33
CA LEU A 23 -2.58 -2.38 6.14
C LEU A 23 -3.52 -2.83 7.27
N LYS A 24 -3.29 -4.04 7.83
CA LYS A 24 -4.01 -4.56 9.00
C LYS A 24 -3.78 -3.70 10.24
N ARG A 25 -2.56 -3.18 10.43
CA ARG A 25 -2.21 -2.28 11.54
C ARG A 25 -2.78 -0.86 11.34
N LEU A 26 -2.74 -0.34 10.12
CA LEU A 26 -3.23 1.01 9.79
C LEU A 26 -4.75 1.15 9.89
N VAL A 27 -5.47 0.09 9.51
CA VAL A 27 -6.93 0.09 9.47
C VAL A 27 -7.47 -0.91 10.50
N LYS A 28 -7.79 -0.37 11.67
CA LYS A 28 -8.56 -1.08 12.70
C LYS A 28 -9.96 -1.46 12.15
N GLY A 29 -10.44 -2.63 12.53
CA GLY A 29 -11.74 -3.18 12.10
C GLY A 29 -11.64 -4.52 11.37
N THR A 30 -12.75 -4.92 10.77
CA THR A 30 -12.91 -6.24 10.11
C THR A 30 -12.07 -6.35 8.84
N ALA A 31 -11.73 -7.59 8.47
CA ALA A 31 -11.03 -7.86 7.21
C ALA A 31 -11.82 -7.34 6.00
N GLN A 32 -13.14 -7.53 5.99
CA GLN A 32 -14.03 -7.06 4.93
C GLN A 32 -13.92 -5.54 4.72
N ARG A 33 -14.01 -4.75 5.80
CA ARG A 33 -13.90 -3.29 5.75
C ARG A 33 -12.55 -2.85 5.20
N ARG A 34 -11.46 -3.51 5.59
CA ARG A 34 -10.12 -3.27 5.03
C ARG A 34 -10.09 -3.54 3.53
N HIS A 35 -10.60 -4.68 3.10
CA HIS A 35 -10.64 -5.03 1.68
C HIS A 35 -11.43 -3.99 0.87
N SER A 36 -12.59 -3.55 1.37
CA SER A 36 -13.37 -2.50 0.70
C SER A 36 -12.62 -1.18 0.58
N LEU A 37 -11.89 -0.75 1.62
CA LEU A 37 -11.09 0.48 1.59
C LEU A 37 -9.91 0.39 0.63
N VAL A 38 -9.20 -0.74 0.64
CA VAL A 38 -8.08 -1.00 -0.28
C VAL A 38 -8.58 -1.00 -1.72
N ASN A 39 -9.66 -1.75 -2.00
CA ASN A 39 -10.25 -1.81 -3.34
C ASN A 39 -10.74 -0.44 -3.82
N ARG A 40 -11.29 0.38 -2.93
CA ARG A 40 -11.69 1.76 -3.26
C ARG A 40 -10.48 2.63 -3.60
N ALA A 41 -9.38 2.51 -2.85
CA ALA A 41 -8.14 3.25 -3.14
C ALA A 41 -7.51 2.82 -4.47
N ILE A 42 -7.59 1.53 -4.80
CA ILE A 42 -7.16 0.99 -6.10
C ILE A 42 -8.04 1.54 -7.23
N LYS A 43 -9.37 1.44 -7.11
CA LYS A 43 -10.31 1.99 -8.11
C LYS A 43 -10.15 3.49 -8.32
N ALA A 44 -9.78 4.22 -7.27
CA ALA A 44 -9.51 5.65 -7.35
C ALA A 44 -8.11 6.00 -7.92
N GLY A 45 -7.30 5.01 -8.32
CA GLY A 45 -5.95 5.21 -8.86
C GLY A 45 -4.91 5.67 -7.82
N LYS A 46 -5.25 5.64 -6.52
CA LYS A 46 -4.39 6.15 -5.44
C LYS A 46 -3.42 5.09 -4.92
N LEU A 47 -3.77 3.82 -5.09
CA LEU A 47 -3.01 2.69 -4.61
C LEU A 47 -2.81 1.69 -5.76
N TYR A 48 -1.57 1.32 -6.01
CA TYR A 48 -1.20 0.24 -6.93
C TYR A 48 -1.05 -1.06 -6.17
N ARG A 49 -1.47 -2.16 -6.79
CA ARG A 49 -1.26 -3.51 -6.31
C ARG A 49 -0.30 -4.20 -7.27
N PHE A 50 0.92 -4.47 -6.82
CA PHE A 50 1.92 -5.17 -7.65
C PHE A 50 1.71 -6.67 -7.66
N GLN A 51 1.42 -7.24 -6.48
CA GLN A 51 1.15 -8.66 -6.30
C GLN A 51 0.14 -8.87 -5.17
N ARG A 52 -0.28 -10.13 -4.95
CA ARG A 52 -1.18 -10.45 -3.85
C ARG A 52 -0.52 -10.08 -2.52
N GLY A 53 -1.09 -9.07 -1.88
CA GLY A 53 -0.64 -8.61 -0.58
C GLY A 53 0.49 -7.57 -0.57
N LEU A 54 0.95 -7.13 -1.74
CA LEU A 54 1.87 -6.01 -1.89
C LEU A 54 1.18 -4.84 -2.59
N TYR A 55 1.26 -3.67 -1.95
CA TYR A 55 0.63 -2.45 -2.41
C TYR A 55 1.60 -1.27 -2.32
N MET A 56 1.33 -0.20 -3.07
CA MET A 56 2.13 1.02 -3.00
C MET A 56 1.31 2.22 -3.43
N LEU A 57 1.59 3.38 -2.86
CA LEU A 57 0.89 4.60 -3.27
C LEU A 57 1.28 5.00 -4.69
N ASN A 58 0.33 5.67 -5.35
CA ASN A 58 0.60 6.34 -6.62
C ASN A 58 1.73 7.37 -6.47
N GLU A 59 2.50 7.57 -7.54
CA GLU A 59 3.59 8.56 -7.60
C GLU A 59 3.17 9.94 -7.13
N ARG A 60 1.93 10.35 -7.42
CA ARG A 60 1.38 11.65 -6.99
C ARG A 60 1.32 11.86 -5.47
N PHE A 61 1.43 10.80 -4.67
CA PHE A 61 1.41 10.84 -3.21
C PHE A 61 2.75 10.42 -2.60
N ARG A 62 3.83 10.39 -3.40
CA ARG A 62 5.17 10.01 -2.98
C ARG A 62 6.13 11.16 -3.21
N ASP A 63 7.11 11.26 -2.33
CA ASP A 63 8.16 12.29 -2.43
C ASP A 63 9.21 11.89 -3.48
N TYR A 64 9.41 10.59 -3.68
CA TYR A 64 10.39 10.04 -4.63
C TYR A 64 9.94 8.69 -5.23
N PRO A 65 10.46 8.32 -6.41
CA PRO A 65 10.23 7.00 -7.00
C PRO A 65 10.77 5.88 -6.10
N CYS A 66 10.10 4.72 -6.10
CA CYS A 66 10.59 3.57 -5.36
C CYS A 66 11.82 3.01 -6.08
N HIS A 67 12.88 2.75 -5.32
CA HIS A 67 14.12 2.24 -5.89
C HIS A 67 13.89 0.83 -6.49
N PRO A 68 14.29 0.57 -7.75
CA PRO A 68 14.04 -0.71 -8.43
C PRO A 68 14.53 -1.93 -7.63
N PHE A 69 15.68 -1.81 -6.97
CA PHE A 69 16.22 -2.87 -6.10
C PHE A 69 15.25 -3.29 -4.98
N VAL A 70 14.61 -2.33 -4.30
CA VAL A 70 13.68 -2.60 -3.20
C VAL A 70 12.41 -3.29 -3.73
N LEU A 71 11.95 -2.88 -4.90
CA LEU A 71 10.83 -3.50 -5.59
C LEU A 71 11.13 -4.97 -5.91
N THR A 72 12.27 -5.24 -6.54
CA THR A 72 12.70 -6.60 -6.91
C THR A 72 12.90 -7.49 -5.70
N LEU A 73 13.58 -6.97 -4.66
CA LEU A 73 13.80 -7.71 -3.41
C LEU A 73 12.48 -8.12 -2.75
N GLN A 74 11.51 -7.20 -2.65
CA GLN A 74 10.22 -7.49 -2.03
C GLN A 74 9.40 -8.51 -2.84
N LEU A 75 9.53 -8.49 -4.16
CA LEU A 75 8.89 -9.47 -5.04
C LEU A 75 9.56 -10.85 -4.94
N MET A 76 10.88 -10.89 -4.77
CA MET A 76 11.64 -12.14 -4.66
C MET A 76 11.39 -12.85 -3.32
N ILE A 77 11.34 -12.10 -2.21
CA ILE A 77 11.10 -12.67 -0.86
C ILE A 77 9.74 -13.39 -0.75
N LEU A 78 8.75 -13.04 -1.56
CA LEU A 78 7.44 -13.71 -1.55
C LEU A 78 7.36 -14.96 -2.43
N LYS A 79 8.41 -15.27 -3.20
CA LYS A 79 8.47 -16.46 -4.08
C LYS A 79 9.10 -17.68 -3.40
N TYR A 80 9.68 -17.53 -2.22
CA TYR A 80 10.28 -18.59 -1.41
C TYR A 80 9.54 -18.71 -0.08
#